data_AF-A0A7X7GZF9-F1
#
_entry.id   AF-A0A7X7GZF9-F1
#
_cell.length_a   1.000
_cell.length_b   1.000
_cell.length_c   1.000
_cell.angle_alpha   90.00
_cell.angle_beta   90.00
_cell.angle_gamma   90.00
#
_symmetry.space_group_name_H-M   'P 1'
#
loop_
_entity.id
_entity.type
_entity.pdbx_description
1 polymer ?
#
loop_
_entity_poly.entity_id
_entity_poly.type
_entity_poly.pdbx_seq_one_letter_code
_entity_poly.pdbx_strand_id
1 'polypeptide(L)'
;MMKYLKRFVIVVALCVTCWVLSACNTSTTTTVEQYILPDLTGKTVFNYTDAIDTNKIYVALKTEPHQTIPQNEFIRYGNNLKPGDAVHVGTTVEVYFSSGQEVVDNDPPIITGVEDIEIEWNTPFDPLEGVKAVDKVFDVEVDLTDKIRVILLDKDKNRIDEINTSILTTYYVRYSVTDKANNNTTVDRKVTIGPIKEITTPYTDNLKMDFDYEGKTFLVDGVERVQLDRCVDGDTANFKVFDPQENDYVMIKVRFQGIDTPESTPDGGYEQWGEDAKEFTCDKLKNAKEIVLERDPNLTKVDTYGRYLAYVWYDGRLLNLEIVEQAYSQFNLTRQAKYYQVFFEAEYRARHTLKRIWGEVDPKCPKCGVKY
;
A
#
# COMPACT_ATOMS: atom_id res chain seq x y z
N MET A 1 30.25 -16.33 48.57
CA MET A 1 30.38 -17.42 49.56
C MET A 1 31.47 -18.34 49.03
N MET A 2 32.59 -18.51 49.75
CA MET A 2 33.81 -19.33 49.48
C MET A 2 34.45 -19.19 48.08
N LYS A 3 35.58 -18.49 47.82
CA LYS A 3 36.90 -18.42 48.48
C LYS A 3 37.48 -19.80 48.85
N TYR A 4 38.57 -20.21 48.20
CA TYR A 4 39.90 -20.61 48.72
C TYR A 4 40.73 -21.08 47.48
N LEU A 5 41.79 -20.41 46.99
CA LEU A 5 43.12 -20.15 47.58
C LEU A 5 43.84 -21.50 47.82
N LYS A 6 45.02 -21.83 47.29
CA LYS A 6 46.32 -21.12 47.37
C LYS A 6 47.41 -21.86 46.56
N ARG A 7 48.35 -21.09 46.01
CA ARG A 7 49.66 -21.51 45.45
C ARG A 7 50.57 -22.13 46.52
N PHE A 8 51.55 -22.96 46.12
CA PHE A 8 52.89 -22.98 46.72
C PHE A 8 53.97 -23.45 45.73
N VAL A 9 55.12 -22.78 45.80
CA VAL A 9 56.38 -22.99 45.05
C VAL A 9 57.50 -23.12 46.12
N ILE A 10 58.66 -23.69 45.75
CA ILE A 10 60.02 -23.57 46.37
C ILE A 10 60.34 -24.66 47.45
N VAL A 11 61.51 -25.31 47.62
CA VAL A 11 62.84 -25.52 46.95
C VAL A 11 63.58 -26.65 47.73
N VAL A 12 64.39 -27.45 47.01
CA VAL A 12 65.65 -28.19 47.33
C VAL A 12 65.96 -28.73 48.75
N ALA A 13 66.38 -30.00 48.81
CA ALA A 13 67.44 -30.47 49.72
C ALA A 13 68.28 -31.60 49.07
N LEU A 14 69.61 -31.39 49.03
CA LEU A 14 70.64 -32.36 48.67
C LEU A 14 70.78 -33.45 49.76
N CYS A 15 71.02 -34.70 49.35
CA CYS A 15 71.84 -35.63 50.12
C CYS A 15 72.65 -36.52 49.17
N VAL A 16 73.97 -36.36 49.26
CA VAL A 16 75.00 -37.19 48.62
C VAL A 16 75.18 -38.44 49.48
N THR A 17 75.16 -39.63 48.87
CA THR A 17 76.16 -40.66 49.16
C THR A 17 76.25 -41.63 47.98
N CYS A 18 77.49 -41.77 47.53
CA CYS A 18 77.97 -42.69 46.51
C CYS A 18 77.90 -44.14 47.05
N TRP A 19 77.78 -45.14 46.18
CA TRP A 19 78.65 -46.34 46.10
C TRP A 19 78.17 -47.29 44.97
N VAL A 20 78.92 -47.22 43.87
CA VAL A 20 79.47 -48.31 43.03
C VAL A 20 78.60 -49.54 42.65
N LEU A 21 78.27 -49.58 41.35
CA LEU A 21 78.21 -50.69 40.38
C LEU A 21 77.50 -52.01 40.74
N SER A 22 76.39 -52.25 40.06
CA SER A 22 76.27 -53.42 39.18
C SER A 22 75.39 -53.09 37.99
N ALA A 23 76.00 -53.10 36.81
CA ALA A 23 75.30 -53.06 35.55
C ALA A 23 74.56 -54.39 35.36
N CYS A 24 73.23 -54.33 35.39
CA CYS A 24 72.40 -55.30 34.69
C CYS A 24 71.55 -54.51 33.70
N ASN A 25 71.98 -54.52 32.43
CA ASN A 25 71.21 -54.05 31.30
C ASN A 25 69.95 -54.91 31.18
N THR A 26 68.82 -54.42 31.68
CA THR A 26 67.52 -54.76 31.12
C THR A 26 67.06 -53.54 30.37
N SER A 27 67.47 -53.45 29.10
CA SER A 27 66.80 -52.61 28.12
C SER A 27 65.37 -53.14 27.99
N THR A 28 64.45 -52.64 28.80
CA THR A 28 63.03 -52.71 28.46
C THR A 28 62.88 -51.87 27.22
N THR A 29 62.89 -52.52 26.06
CA THR A 29 62.46 -51.91 24.81
C THR A 29 60.97 -51.61 24.99
N THR A 30 60.65 -50.43 25.54
CA THR A 30 59.28 -49.92 25.54
C THR A 30 58.95 -49.68 24.07
N THR A 31 58.31 -50.67 23.44
CA THR A 31 57.71 -50.49 22.13
C THR A 31 56.68 -49.39 22.27
N VAL A 32 57.03 -48.18 21.85
CA VAL A 32 56.10 -47.04 21.88
C VAL A 32 54.98 -47.39 20.92
N GLU A 33 53.77 -47.56 21.45
CA GLU A 33 52.62 -47.94 20.64
C GLU A 33 52.37 -46.86 19.58
N GLN A 34 52.28 -47.29 18.32
CA GLN A 34 52.09 -46.41 17.17
C GLN A 34 50.70 -46.63 16.56
N TYR A 35 50.12 -45.54 16.06
CA TYR A 35 48.88 -45.51 15.32
C TYR A 35 49.16 -45.06 13.88
N ILE A 36 48.66 -45.82 12.90
CA ILE A 36 48.81 -45.49 11.48
C ILE A 36 47.64 -44.59 11.07
N LEU A 37 47.96 -43.43 10.50
CA LEU A 37 46.94 -42.48 10.06
C LEU A 37 46.16 -43.05 8.86
N PRO A 38 44.81 -43.09 8.92
CA PRO A 38 43.99 -43.56 7.81
C PRO A 38 43.97 -42.55 6.65
N ASP A 39 43.60 -43.01 5.47
CA ASP A 39 43.19 -42.13 4.38
C ASP A 39 41.77 -41.61 4.65
N LEU A 40 41.62 -40.29 4.67
CA LEU A 40 40.35 -39.60 4.90
C LEU A 40 39.81 -38.97 3.61
N THR A 41 40.38 -39.25 2.46
CA THR A 41 39.83 -38.81 1.16
C THR A 41 38.36 -39.21 1.05
N GLY A 42 37.48 -38.26 0.74
CA GLY A 42 36.02 -38.47 0.71
C GLY A 42 35.31 -38.43 2.07
N LYS A 43 36.02 -38.29 3.19
CA LYS A 43 35.42 -38.08 4.52
C LYS A 43 35.18 -36.59 4.78
N THR A 44 34.15 -36.30 5.55
CA THR A 44 33.77 -34.94 5.97
C THR A 44 34.00 -34.72 7.46
N VAL A 45 33.94 -33.46 7.89
CA VAL A 45 33.99 -33.08 9.30
C VAL A 45 32.93 -33.79 10.16
N PHE A 46 31.86 -34.29 9.54
CA PHE A 46 30.78 -35.00 10.20
C PHE A 46 31.00 -36.52 10.33
N ASN A 47 31.90 -37.11 9.54
CA ASN A 47 32.06 -38.57 9.48
C ASN A 47 33.52 -39.08 9.48
N TYR A 48 34.51 -38.21 9.66
CA TYR A 48 35.93 -38.60 9.69
C TYR A 48 36.26 -39.59 10.82
N THR A 49 35.48 -39.57 11.91
CA THR A 49 35.61 -40.48 13.06
C THR A 49 35.27 -41.92 12.72
N ASP A 50 34.62 -42.19 11.59
CA ASP A 50 34.41 -43.56 11.10
C ASP A 50 35.73 -44.24 10.69
N ALA A 51 36.74 -43.43 10.35
CA ALA A 51 38.05 -43.90 9.89
C ALA A 51 39.15 -43.70 10.94
N ILE A 52 39.00 -42.72 11.85
CA ILE A 52 39.97 -42.44 12.91
C ILE A 52 39.55 -43.06 14.24
N ASP A 53 40.46 -43.82 14.87
CA ASP A 53 40.32 -44.24 16.27
C ASP A 53 40.71 -43.09 17.23
N THR A 54 39.70 -42.33 17.67
CA THR A 54 39.87 -41.20 18.59
C THR A 54 40.24 -41.62 20.02
N ASN A 55 40.29 -42.92 20.33
CA ASN A 55 40.86 -43.40 21.59
C ASN A 55 42.39 -43.50 21.53
N LYS A 56 42.96 -43.54 20.31
CA LYS A 56 44.41 -43.67 20.10
C LYS A 56 45.11 -42.34 19.83
N ILE A 57 44.40 -41.35 19.30
CA ILE A 57 44.94 -40.01 19.03
C ILE A 57 43.91 -38.94 19.38
N TYR A 58 44.37 -37.71 19.64
CA TYR A 58 43.50 -36.54 19.72
C TYR A 58 43.43 -35.86 18.34
N VAL A 59 42.24 -35.40 17.94
CA VAL A 59 42.06 -34.70 16.66
C VAL A 59 41.79 -33.23 16.90
N ALA A 60 42.60 -32.37 16.30
CA ALA A 60 42.38 -30.93 16.25
C ALA A 60 41.84 -30.54 14.87
N LEU A 61 40.54 -30.24 14.79
CA LEU A 61 39.90 -29.84 13.55
C LEU A 61 40.36 -28.44 13.12
N LYS A 62 40.79 -28.33 11.87
CA LYS A 62 41.17 -27.08 11.20
C LYS A 62 40.37 -26.94 9.92
N THR A 63 40.17 -25.72 9.45
CA THR A 63 39.55 -25.44 8.16
C THR A 63 40.40 -24.50 7.34
N GLU A 64 40.48 -24.72 6.03
CA GLU A 64 41.14 -23.83 5.08
C GLU A 64 40.40 -23.81 3.73
N PRO A 65 40.46 -22.71 2.96
CA PRO A 65 39.82 -22.63 1.66
C PRO A 65 40.50 -23.57 0.66
N HIS A 66 39.70 -24.24 -0.18
CA HIS A 66 40.19 -25.15 -1.20
C HIS A 66 39.35 -25.06 -2.47
N GLN A 67 39.99 -24.92 -3.63
CA GLN A 67 39.29 -24.64 -4.89
C GLN A 67 38.54 -25.85 -5.47
N THR A 68 39.08 -27.07 -5.27
CA THR A 68 38.56 -28.29 -5.91
C THR A 68 37.94 -29.28 -4.93
N ILE A 69 38.06 -29.05 -3.62
CA ILE A 69 37.56 -29.97 -2.59
C ILE A 69 36.27 -29.35 -2.03
N PRO A 70 35.12 -30.05 -2.11
CA PRO A 70 33.84 -29.61 -1.57
C PRO A 70 33.90 -29.14 -0.12
N GLN A 71 33.00 -28.24 0.27
CA GLN A 71 32.91 -27.77 1.65
C GLN A 71 32.75 -28.96 2.62
N ASN A 72 33.43 -28.87 3.76
CA ASN A 72 33.51 -29.84 4.84
C ASN A 72 34.28 -31.14 4.53
N GLU A 73 34.84 -31.32 3.33
CA GLU A 73 35.60 -32.53 2.97
C GLU A 73 37.09 -32.43 3.38
N PHE A 74 37.70 -33.55 3.73
CA PHE A 74 39.10 -33.64 4.16
C PHE A 74 40.06 -33.16 3.07
N ILE A 75 41.03 -32.34 3.47
CA ILE A 75 42.11 -31.85 2.61
C ILE A 75 43.40 -32.61 2.91
N ARG A 76 43.85 -32.58 4.17
CA ARG A 76 45.17 -33.08 4.60
C ARG A 76 45.30 -33.16 6.11
N TYR A 77 46.31 -33.89 6.56
CA TYR A 77 46.82 -33.76 7.93
C TYR A 77 47.77 -32.55 8.05
N GLY A 78 47.87 -32.00 9.27
CA GLY A 78 48.87 -30.98 9.61
C GLY A 78 50.27 -31.57 9.77
N ASN A 79 51.26 -30.70 10.00
CA ASN A 79 52.65 -31.07 10.26
C ASN A 79 53.29 -31.98 9.19
N ASN A 80 52.91 -31.82 7.92
CA ASN A 80 53.36 -32.62 6.77
C ASN A 80 53.07 -34.13 6.87
N LEU A 81 52.17 -34.54 7.77
CA LEU A 81 51.72 -35.92 7.89
C LEU A 81 50.87 -36.34 6.68
N LYS A 82 50.90 -37.63 6.35
CA LYS A 82 50.20 -38.24 5.23
C LYS A 82 49.46 -39.51 5.67
N PRO A 83 48.41 -39.92 4.94
CA PRO A 83 47.84 -41.25 5.10
C PRO A 83 48.94 -42.32 5.06
N GLY A 84 48.94 -43.24 6.02
CA GLY A 84 49.96 -44.27 6.19
C GLY A 84 51.11 -43.91 7.14
N ASP A 85 51.25 -42.64 7.56
CA ASP A 85 52.27 -42.25 8.53
C ASP A 85 51.95 -42.80 9.93
N ALA A 86 52.99 -43.20 10.67
CA ALA A 86 52.89 -43.66 12.05
C ALA A 86 53.06 -42.50 13.03
N VAL A 87 52.10 -42.32 13.93
CA VAL A 87 52.18 -41.37 15.05
C VAL A 87 52.13 -42.11 16.38
N HIS A 88 52.68 -41.51 17.44
CA HIS A 88 52.57 -42.11 18.77
C HIS A 88 51.13 -42.03 19.30
N VAL A 89 50.69 -43.08 20.00
CA VAL A 89 49.41 -43.05 20.72
C VAL A 89 49.39 -41.88 21.71
N GLY A 90 48.29 -41.14 21.73
CA GLY A 90 48.09 -39.91 22.51
C GLY A 90 48.55 -38.62 21.83
N THR A 91 49.08 -38.69 20.59
CA THR A 91 49.45 -37.48 19.83
C THR A 91 48.21 -36.70 19.39
N THR A 92 48.29 -35.36 19.41
CA THR A 92 47.30 -34.49 18.76
C THR A 92 47.64 -34.31 17.29
N VAL A 93 46.72 -34.71 16.41
CA VAL A 93 46.83 -34.61 14.97
C VAL A 93 45.90 -33.52 14.47
N GLU A 94 46.45 -32.53 13.76
CA GLU A 94 45.63 -31.53 13.07
C GLU A 94 45.06 -32.13 11.79
N VAL A 95 43.75 -31.98 11.57
CA VAL A 95 43.03 -32.49 10.40
C VAL A 95 42.34 -31.31 9.74
N TYR A 96 42.74 -31.00 8.51
CA TYR A 96 42.23 -29.87 7.75
C TYR A 96 41.06 -30.30 6.86
N PHE A 97 39.93 -29.62 6.99
CA PHE A 97 38.75 -29.76 6.13
C PHE A 97 38.56 -28.50 5.29
N SER A 98 37.97 -28.66 4.11
CA SER A 98 37.70 -27.55 3.20
C SER A 98 36.60 -26.65 3.75
N SER A 99 36.84 -25.34 3.77
CA SER A 99 35.77 -24.35 3.98
C SER A 99 34.92 -24.13 2.72
N GLY A 100 35.21 -24.84 1.62
CA GLY A 100 34.65 -24.63 0.29
C GLY A 100 35.40 -23.55 -0.50
N GLN A 101 35.03 -23.37 -1.76
CA GLN A 101 35.42 -22.21 -2.55
C GLN A 101 34.75 -20.96 -1.97
N GLU A 102 35.46 -19.83 -1.87
CA GLU A 102 34.80 -18.55 -1.65
C GLU A 102 33.95 -18.26 -2.89
N VAL A 103 32.64 -18.42 -2.74
CA VAL A 103 31.69 -18.15 -3.80
C VAL A 103 31.29 -16.70 -3.71
N VAL A 104 31.77 -15.92 -4.68
CA VAL A 104 31.42 -14.51 -4.82
C VAL A 104 30.06 -14.43 -5.50
N ASP A 105 29.09 -13.93 -4.76
CA ASP A 105 27.77 -13.61 -5.26
C ASP A 105 27.77 -12.18 -5.84
N ASN A 106 27.55 -12.06 -7.14
CA ASN A 106 27.46 -10.78 -7.85
C ASN A 106 26.06 -10.55 -8.42
N ASP A 107 25.12 -11.47 -8.17
CA ASP A 107 23.77 -11.36 -8.70
C ASP A 107 22.98 -10.41 -7.80
N PRO A 108 22.43 -9.31 -8.34
CA PRO A 108 21.65 -8.40 -7.52
C PRO A 108 20.26 -8.98 -7.23
N PRO A 109 19.65 -8.60 -6.10
CA PRO A 109 18.27 -8.98 -5.80
C PRO A 109 17.28 -8.56 -6.90
N ILE A 110 16.16 -9.26 -7.01
CA ILE A 110 15.07 -8.92 -7.91
C ILE A 110 13.91 -8.37 -7.07
N ILE A 111 13.39 -7.20 -7.45
CA ILE A 111 12.19 -6.63 -6.87
C ILE A 111 11.03 -6.85 -7.85
N THR A 112 9.90 -7.36 -7.36
CA THR A 112 8.68 -7.62 -8.13
C THR A 112 7.47 -6.91 -7.51
N GLY A 113 6.39 -6.73 -8.29
CA GLY A 113 5.19 -6.01 -7.83
C GLY A 113 5.34 -4.48 -7.88
N VAL A 114 6.33 -3.98 -8.62
CA VAL A 114 6.69 -2.55 -8.69
C VAL A 114 6.26 -1.89 -10.00
N GLU A 115 5.29 -2.49 -10.68
CA GLU A 115 4.80 -1.95 -11.94
C GLU A 115 4.03 -0.65 -11.75
N ASP A 116 4.10 0.21 -12.76
CA ASP A 116 3.35 1.46 -12.80
C ASP A 116 1.85 1.20 -12.58
N ILE A 117 1.23 2.05 -11.77
CA ILE A 117 -0.20 1.96 -11.46
C ILE A 117 -0.91 3.30 -11.59
N GLU A 118 -2.21 3.20 -11.77
CA GLU A 118 -3.14 4.30 -11.62
C GLU A 118 -4.17 3.93 -10.55
N ILE A 119 -4.36 4.80 -9.57
CA ILE A 119 -5.39 4.68 -8.52
C ILE A 119 -6.32 5.88 -8.58
N GLU A 120 -7.57 5.68 -8.19
CA GLU A 120 -8.55 6.76 -8.20
C GLU A 120 -8.32 7.72 -7.04
N TRP A 121 -8.73 8.97 -7.26
CA TRP A 121 -8.70 10.03 -6.26
C TRP A 121 -9.19 9.56 -4.89
N ASN A 122 -8.39 9.90 -3.86
CA ASN A 122 -8.64 9.62 -2.46
C ASN A 122 -8.70 8.13 -2.09
N THR A 123 -8.21 7.24 -2.96
CA THR A 123 -7.99 5.83 -2.62
C THR A 123 -6.77 5.72 -1.69
N PRO A 124 -6.84 4.97 -0.57
CA PRO A 124 -5.68 4.69 0.25
C PRO A 124 -4.58 4.00 -0.56
N PHE A 125 -3.31 4.33 -0.27
CA PHE A 125 -2.17 3.76 -0.97
C PHE A 125 -1.12 3.28 0.02
N ASP A 126 -0.79 1.99 -0.01
CA ASP A 126 0.35 1.42 0.70
C ASP A 126 1.49 1.16 -0.32
N PRO A 127 2.63 1.86 -0.20
CA PRO A 127 3.77 1.67 -1.09
C PRO A 127 4.32 0.24 -1.13
N LEU A 128 4.14 -0.57 -0.08
CA LEU A 128 4.67 -1.93 0.00
C LEU A 128 3.63 -3.00 -0.39
N GLU A 129 2.38 -2.61 -0.66
CA GLU A 129 1.34 -3.56 -1.02
C GLU A 129 1.71 -4.35 -2.29
N GLY A 130 1.86 -5.67 -2.12
CA GLY A 130 2.20 -6.60 -3.20
C GLY A 130 3.66 -6.58 -3.65
N VAL A 131 4.51 -5.73 -3.06
CA VAL A 131 5.94 -5.63 -3.41
C VAL A 131 6.72 -6.74 -2.71
N LYS A 132 7.58 -7.43 -3.47
CA LYS A 132 8.47 -8.49 -2.96
C LYS A 132 9.89 -8.30 -3.44
N ALA A 133 10.85 -8.72 -2.64
CA ALA A 133 12.25 -8.78 -3.04
C ALA A 133 12.81 -10.16 -2.76
N VAL A 134 13.45 -10.75 -3.75
CA VAL A 134 14.11 -12.06 -3.63
C VAL A 134 15.52 -11.97 -4.18
N ASP A 135 16.42 -12.73 -3.58
CA ASP A 135 17.80 -12.85 -4.03
C ASP A 135 18.12 -14.32 -4.29
N LYS A 136 18.73 -14.62 -5.43
CA LYS A 136 19.01 -15.99 -5.84
C LYS A 136 20.49 -16.28 -5.61
N VAL A 137 20.78 -16.88 -4.46
CA VAL A 137 22.13 -17.31 -4.10
C VAL A 137 22.28 -18.78 -4.51
N PHE A 138 22.94 -19.04 -5.64
CA PHE A 138 22.97 -20.36 -6.30
C PHE A 138 21.57 -20.87 -6.66
N ASP A 139 21.12 -21.97 -6.06
CA ASP A 139 19.80 -22.56 -6.26
C ASP A 139 18.86 -22.32 -5.07
N VAL A 140 19.24 -21.41 -4.16
CA VAL A 140 18.43 -21.03 -3.00
C VAL A 140 17.91 -19.61 -3.17
N GLU A 141 16.59 -19.47 -3.13
CA GLU A 141 15.93 -18.17 -3.10
C GLU A 141 15.85 -17.67 -1.65
N VAL A 142 16.34 -16.46 -1.41
CA VAL A 142 16.31 -15.77 -0.12
C VAL A 142 15.32 -14.62 -0.19
N ASP A 143 14.31 -14.64 0.67
CA ASP A 143 13.36 -13.54 0.80
C ASP A 143 14.01 -12.33 1.49
N LEU A 144 14.01 -11.20 0.80
CA LEU A 144 14.53 -9.91 1.28
C LEU A 144 13.42 -8.86 1.38
N THR A 145 12.15 -9.24 1.31
CA THR A 145 11.00 -8.30 1.27
C THR A 145 11.01 -7.33 2.46
N ASP A 146 11.30 -7.82 3.66
CA ASP A 146 11.37 -6.97 4.88
C ASP A 146 12.56 -5.99 4.90
N LYS A 147 13.50 -6.13 3.95
CA LYS A 147 14.68 -5.25 3.83
C LYS A 147 14.51 -4.17 2.76
N ILE A 148 13.37 -4.14 2.07
CA ILE A 148 13.08 -3.12 1.07
C ILE A 148 13.06 -1.74 1.73
N ARG A 149 13.82 -0.81 1.17
CA ARG A 149 13.81 0.61 1.53
C ARG A 149 12.96 1.36 0.53
N VAL A 150 12.07 2.19 1.03
CA VAL A 150 11.15 3.00 0.23
C VAL A 150 11.51 4.48 0.35
N ILE A 151 11.59 5.17 -0.79
CA ILE A 151 11.66 6.64 -0.86
C ILE A 151 10.48 7.11 -1.71
N LEU A 152 9.69 8.03 -1.16
CA LEU A 152 8.59 8.68 -1.87
C LEU A 152 9.09 9.96 -2.53
N LEU A 153 8.64 10.19 -3.76
CA LEU A 153 9.03 11.33 -4.58
C LEU A 153 7.80 11.99 -5.22
N ASP A 154 7.80 13.32 -5.30
CA ASP A 154 6.81 14.08 -6.05
C ASP A 154 7.00 13.94 -7.58
N LYS A 155 6.12 14.58 -8.36
CA LYS A 155 6.19 14.60 -9.84
C LYS A 155 7.52 15.12 -10.39
N ASP A 156 8.20 15.98 -9.63
CA ASP A 156 9.47 16.63 -9.97
C ASP A 156 10.68 15.86 -9.39
N LYS A 157 10.43 14.66 -8.84
CA LYS A 157 11.42 13.75 -8.23
C LYS A 157 12.08 14.29 -6.95
N ASN A 158 11.44 15.23 -6.24
CA ASN A 158 11.89 15.66 -4.91
C ASN A 158 11.35 14.70 -3.84
N ARG A 159 12.13 14.48 -2.78
CA ARG A 159 11.71 13.64 -1.65
C ARG A 159 10.54 14.28 -0.90
N ILE A 160 9.56 13.45 -0.59
CA ILE A 160 8.38 13.79 0.22
C ILE A 160 8.20 12.75 1.33
N ASP A 161 7.46 13.11 2.37
CA ASP A 161 7.21 12.23 3.51
C ASP A 161 5.97 11.33 3.30
N GLU A 162 5.01 11.78 2.50
CA GLU A 162 3.76 11.07 2.24
C GLU A 162 3.23 11.32 0.82
N ILE A 163 2.48 10.35 0.29
CA ILE A 163 1.70 10.52 -0.95
C ILE A 163 0.31 11.03 -0.57
N ASN A 164 -0.06 12.20 -1.10
CA ASN A 164 -1.39 12.76 -0.93
C ASN A 164 -2.28 12.31 -2.09
N THR A 165 -3.14 11.32 -1.84
CA THR A 165 -4.04 10.75 -2.86
C THR A 165 -5.25 11.63 -3.15
N SER A 166 -5.44 12.74 -2.44
CA SER A 166 -6.48 13.74 -2.71
C SER A 166 -6.06 14.77 -3.77
N ILE A 167 -4.89 14.62 -4.40
CA ILE A 167 -4.39 15.50 -5.47
C ILE A 167 -4.21 14.69 -6.75
N LEU A 168 -4.88 15.09 -7.82
CA LEU A 168 -4.69 14.50 -9.16
C LEU A 168 -3.28 14.85 -9.67
N THR A 169 -2.36 13.90 -9.54
CA THR A 169 -0.96 14.09 -9.93
C THR A 169 -0.26 12.74 -10.08
N THR A 170 1.04 12.78 -10.36
CA THR A 170 1.88 11.59 -10.40
C THR A 170 2.94 11.67 -9.32
N TYR A 171 3.14 10.57 -8.62
CA TYR A 171 4.21 10.34 -7.67
C TYR A 171 5.14 9.24 -8.16
N TYR A 172 6.31 9.13 -7.54
CA TYR A 172 7.19 8.00 -7.75
C TYR A 172 7.59 7.36 -6.43
N VAL A 173 7.58 6.04 -6.41
CA VAL A 173 8.06 5.26 -5.28
C VAL A 173 9.34 4.57 -5.71
N ARG A 174 10.46 4.92 -5.07
CA ARG A 174 11.75 4.29 -5.30
C ARG A 174 11.97 3.20 -4.27
N TYR A 175 12.07 1.96 -4.74
CA TYR A 175 12.44 0.81 -3.93
C TYR A 175 13.93 0.55 -4.08
N SER A 176 14.59 0.21 -2.99
CA SER A 176 15.96 -0.29 -3.02
C SER A 176 16.12 -1.42 -2.02
N VAL A 177 16.83 -2.46 -2.42
CA VAL A 177 17.17 -3.59 -1.56
C VAL A 177 18.61 -4.00 -1.84
N THR A 178 19.35 -4.28 -0.77
CA THR A 178 20.75 -4.72 -0.82
C THR A 178 20.84 -6.08 -0.18
N ASP A 179 21.50 -7.02 -0.85
CA ASP A 179 21.75 -8.37 -0.32
C ASP A 179 22.90 -8.38 0.71
N LYS A 180 23.35 -9.58 1.07
CA LYS A 180 24.48 -9.78 1.99
C LYS A 180 25.84 -9.54 1.32
N ALA A 181 25.94 -9.74 0.00
CA ALA A 181 27.14 -9.52 -0.79
C ALA A 181 27.36 -8.04 -1.17
N ASN A 182 26.40 -7.17 -0.83
CA ASN A 182 26.31 -5.75 -1.17
C ASN A 182 25.90 -5.47 -2.63
N ASN A 183 25.33 -6.43 -3.35
CA ASN A 183 24.66 -6.12 -4.60
C ASN A 183 23.34 -5.41 -4.28
N ASN A 184 23.02 -4.38 -5.06
CA ASN A 184 21.89 -3.50 -4.80
C ASN A 184 21.03 -3.38 -6.05
N THR A 185 19.72 -3.50 -5.86
CA THR A 185 18.72 -3.22 -6.89
C THR A 185 17.92 -1.99 -6.49
N THR A 186 17.69 -1.10 -7.46
CA THR A 186 16.84 0.08 -7.29
C THR A 186 15.84 0.15 -8.44
N VAL A 187 14.55 0.32 -8.12
CA VAL A 187 13.47 0.42 -9.11
C VAL A 187 12.53 1.55 -8.73
N ASP A 188 12.15 2.38 -9.69
CA ASP A 188 11.12 3.42 -9.53
C ASP A 188 9.78 2.89 -10.08
N ARG A 189 8.72 2.95 -9.26
CA ARG A 189 7.33 2.77 -9.67
C ARG A 189 6.67 4.13 -9.87
N LYS A 190 5.99 4.35 -10.99
CA LYS A 190 5.11 5.52 -11.17
C LYS A 190 3.73 5.22 -10.59
N VAL A 191 3.23 6.14 -9.76
CA VAL A 191 1.89 6.07 -9.17
C VAL A 191 1.11 7.29 -9.64
N THR A 192 0.13 7.07 -10.52
CA THR A 192 -0.74 8.13 -11.01
C THR A 192 -2.03 8.16 -10.19
N ILE A 193 -2.34 9.31 -9.60
CA ILE A 193 -3.63 9.58 -8.96
C ILE A 193 -4.56 10.12 -10.04
N GLY A 194 -5.42 9.24 -10.54
CA GLY A 194 -6.40 9.53 -11.59
C GLY A 194 -7.73 10.05 -11.05
N PRO A 195 -8.59 10.60 -11.92
CA PRO A 195 -9.93 11.03 -11.54
C PRO A 195 -10.79 9.85 -11.09
N ILE A 196 -11.88 10.16 -10.38
CA ILE A 196 -12.94 9.18 -10.07
C ILE A 196 -13.57 8.74 -11.40
N LYS A 197 -13.61 7.44 -11.66
CA LYS A 197 -14.08 6.92 -12.96
C LYS A 197 -15.59 6.91 -13.09
N GLU A 198 -16.26 6.46 -12.03
CA GLU A 198 -17.71 6.28 -12.02
C GLU A 198 -18.40 7.38 -11.22
N ILE A 199 -19.45 7.96 -11.82
CA ILE A 199 -20.31 8.92 -11.14
C ILE A 199 -21.29 8.15 -10.25
N THR A 200 -21.12 8.31 -8.94
CA THR A 200 -22.01 7.79 -7.90
C THR A 200 -22.55 8.95 -7.06
N THR A 201 -23.64 8.71 -6.32
CA THR A 201 -24.37 9.73 -5.56
C THR A 201 -24.39 9.49 -4.05
N PRO A 202 -23.26 9.18 -3.38
CA PRO A 202 -23.24 8.80 -1.98
C PRO A 202 -23.81 9.88 -1.05
N TYR A 203 -23.70 11.17 -1.38
CA TYR A 203 -24.23 12.23 -0.53
C TYR A 203 -25.76 12.29 -0.61
N THR A 204 -26.32 12.16 -1.80
CA THR A 204 -27.77 12.06 -2.01
C THR A 204 -28.35 10.80 -1.38
N ASP A 205 -27.66 9.66 -1.52
CA ASP A 205 -28.12 8.37 -0.98
C ASP A 205 -28.21 8.39 0.56
N ASN A 206 -27.27 9.09 1.20
CA ASN A 206 -27.18 9.18 2.66
C ASN A 206 -28.02 10.30 3.26
N LEU A 207 -28.29 11.38 2.53
CA LEU A 207 -29.15 12.46 3.00
C LEU A 207 -30.59 11.97 3.14
N LYS A 208 -31.17 12.14 4.34
CA LYS A 208 -32.56 11.73 4.63
C LYS A 208 -33.45 12.96 4.76
N MET A 209 -34.64 12.84 4.20
CA MET A 209 -35.72 13.79 4.43
C MET A 209 -36.11 13.75 5.91
N ASP A 210 -35.90 14.86 6.63
CA ASP A 210 -35.99 14.95 8.10
C ASP A 210 -37.13 15.86 8.59
N PHE A 211 -38.13 16.09 7.75
CA PHE A 211 -39.26 16.98 8.02
C PHE A 211 -40.59 16.31 7.68
N ASP A 212 -41.65 16.77 8.36
CA ASP A 212 -43.04 16.36 8.10
C ASP A 212 -43.69 17.29 7.07
N TYR A 213 -44.47 16.72 6.15
CA TYR A 213 -45.19 17.41 5.09
C TYR A 213 -46.69 17.08 5.06
N GLU A 214 -47.16 16.13 5.87
CA GLU A 214 -48.56 15.71 5.84
C GLU A 214 -49.49 16.86 6.29
N GLY A 215 -50.50 17.15 5.45
CA GLY A 215 -51.44 18.24 5.69
C GLY A 215 -50.88 19.67 5.57
N LYS A 216 -49.64 19.84 5.09
CA LYS A 216 -48.99 21.14 4.89
C LYS A 216 -49.07 21.60 3.44
N THR A 217 -48.93 22.91 3.21
CA THR A 217 -48.89 23.50 1.87
C THR A 217 -47.61 24.29 1.63
N PHE A 218 -47.16 24.33 0.37
CA PHE A 218 -45.89 24.94 0.02
C PHE A 218 -45.96 26.46 0.15
N LEU A 219 -47.10 27.05 -0.21
CA LEU A 219 -47.31 28.50 -0.17
C LEU A 219 -47.33 29.05 1.27
N VAL A 220 -47.82 28.26 2.23
CA VAL A 220 -47.90 28.67 3.65
C VAL A 220 -46.70 28.13 4.43
N ASP A 221 -46.62 26.81 4.57
CA ASP A 221 -45.65 26.13 5.42
C ASP A 221 -44.26 26.04 4.76
N GLY A 222 -44.20 26.11 3.43
CA GLY A 222 -42.96 25.92 2.68
C GLY A 222 -42.65 24.45 2.40
N VAL A 223 -43.55 23.53 2.70
CA VAL A 223 -43.40 22.12 2.37
C VAL A 223 -44.72 21.55 1.87
N GLU A 224 -44.68 20.71 0.83
CA GLU A 224 -45.88 20.06 0.29
C GLU A 224 -45.52 18.86 -0.57
N ARG A 225 -46.36 17.82 -0.50
CA ARG A 225 -46.39 16.75 -1.50
C ARG A 225 -47.13 17.22 -2.75
N VAL A 226 -46.42 17.30 -3.87
CA VAL A 226 -46.91 17.96 -5.09
C VAL A 226 -47.05 17.01 -6.26
N GLN A 227 -47.70 17.48 -7.32
CA GLN A 227 -47.69 16.83 -8.63
C GLN A 227 -46.85 17.65 -9.61
N LEU A 228 -46.02 16.95 -10.39
CA LEU A 228 -45.38 17.55 -11.55
C LEU A 228 -46.43 17.94 -12.59
N ASP A 229 -46.37 19.17 -13.08
CA ASP A 229 -47.12 19.61 -14.25
C ASP A 229 -46.26 19.52 -15.51
N ARG A 230 -45.09 20.16 -15.47
CA ARG A 230 -44.18 20.22 -16.61
C ARG A 230 -42.74 20.43 -16.17
N CYS A 231 -41.82 19.72 -16.79
CA CYS A 231 -40.39 20.04 -16.69
C CYS A 231 -40.01 21.11 -17.72
N VAL A 232 -39.14 22.05 -17.34
CA VAL A 232 -38.71 23.17 -18.19
C VAL A 232 -37.28 22.92 -18.67
N ASP A 233 -36.34 22.81 -17.74
CA ASP A 233 -34.90 22.57 -17.98
C ASP A 233 -34.30 21.74 -16.82
N GLY A 234 -32.97 21.72 -16.68
CA GLY A 234 -32.26 20.93 -15.67
C GLY A 234 -32.48 21.39 -14.23
N ASP A 235 -32.88 22.65 -14.00
CA ASP A 235 -33.05 23.23 -12.66
C ASP A 235 -34.38 23.95 -12.46
N THR A 236 -35.31 23.85 -13.42
CA THR A 236 -36.60 24.51 -13.39
C THR A 236 -37.71 23.54 -13.79
N ALA A 237 -38.77 23.49 -12.97
CA ALA A 237 -39.98 22.75 -13.26
C ALA A 237 -41.22 23.45 -12.70
N ASN A 238 -42.39 23.10 -13.23
CA ASN A 238 -43.67 23.59 -12.78
C ASN A 238 -44.39 22.49 -11.99
N PHE A 239 -45.01 22.88 -10.88
CA PHE A 239 -45.72 21.98 -9.98
C PHE A 239 -47.12 22.50 -9.66
N LYS A 240 -48.04 21.57 -9.39
CA LYS A 240 -49.34 21.85 -8.80
C LYS A 240 -49.23 21.84 -7.29
N VAL A 241 -49.56 22.96 -6.66
CA VAL A 241 -49.59 23.15 -5.20
C VAL A 241 -50.97 23.61 -4.78
N PHE A 242 -51.42 23.22 -3.60
CA PHE A 242 -52.68 23.67 -3.04
C PHE A 242 -52.55 25.09 -2.48
N ASP A 243 -53.40 26.01 -2.93
CA ASP A 243 -53.53 27.35 -2.36
C ASP A 243 -54.76 27.42 -1.45
N PRO A 244 -54.58 27.54 -0.11
CA PRO A 244 -55.70 27.68 0.82
C PRO A 244 -56.56 28.94 0.59
N GLN A 245 -56.01 29.97 -0.05
CA GLN A 245 -56.76 31.21 -0.34
C GLN A 245 -57.73 31.02 -1.50
N GLU A 246 -57.30 30.28 -2.53
CA GLU A 246 -58.15 29.94 -3.68
C GLU A 246 -58.98 28.68 -3.44
N ASN A 247 -58.60 27.89 -2.41
CA ASN A 247 -59.16 26.56 -2.13
C ASN A 247 -59.12 25.65 -3.37
N ASP A 248 -58.04 25.76 -4.14
CA ASP A 248 -57.79 25.00 -5.37
C ASP A 248 -56.28 24.77 -5.57
N TYR A 249 -55.94 23.89 -6.51
CA TYR A 249 -54.56 23.69 -6.93
C TYR A 249 -54.15 24.73 -7.98
N VAL A 250 -53.08 25.44 -7.68
CA VAL A 250 -52.48 26.44 -8.57
C VAL A 250 -51.16 25.93 -9.15
N MET A 251 -50.81 26.48 -10.32
CA MET A 251 -49.55 26.22 -10.97
C MET A 251 -48.48 27.18 -10.48
N ILE A 252 -47.38 26.65 -9.96
CA ILE A 252 -46.19 27.44 -9.62
C ILE A 252 -44.98 27.04 -10.47
N LYS A 253 -44.14 28.02 -10.79
CA LYS A 253 -42.82 27.80 -11.39
C LYS A 253 -41.78 27.72 -10.27
N VAL A 254 -41.01 26.66 -10.23
CA VAL A 254 -40.00 26.39 -9.22
C VAL A 254 -38.61 26.37 -9.85
N ARG A 255 -37.69 27.18 -9.31
CA ARG A 255 -36.26 27.12 -9.55
C ARG A 255 -35.62 26.31 -8.43
N PHE A 256 -34.78 25.35 -8.80
CA PHE A 256 -34.20 24.42 -7.87
C PHE A 256 -33.16 25.17 -7.04
N GLN A 257 -33.40 25.22 -5.73
CA GLN A 257 -32.57 25.92 -4.78
C GLN A 257 -31.13 25.40 -4.84
N GLY A 258 -30.18 26.32 -5.00
CA GLY A 258 -28.76 26.01 -4.86
C GLY A 258 -28.09 25.40 -6.07
N ILE A 259 -28.74 25.36 -7.24
CA ILE A 259 -28.13 24.89 -8.48
C ILE A 259 -28.46 25.80 -9.66
N ASP A 260 -27.61 25.69 -10.69
CA ASP A 260 -27.74 26.37 -11.96
C ASP A 260 -27.23 25.45 -13.07
N THR A 261 -28.09 24.69 -13.73
CA THR A 261 -27.66 23.76 -14.79
C THR A 261 -27.40 24.51 -16.10
N PRO A 262 -26.55 24.01 -17.01
CA PRO A 262 -26.43 24.55 -18.36
C PRO A 262 -27.79 24.73 -19.06
N GLU A 263 -27.95 25.85 -19.75
CA GLU A 263 -29.20 26.21 -20.44
C GLU A 263 -29.51 25.26 -21.60
N SER A 264 -30.80 24.92 -21.74
CA SER A 264 -31.30 23.93 -22.71
C SER A 264 -32.55 24.40 -23.47
N THR A 265 -32.74 25.72 -23.55
CA THR A 265 -33.95 26.32 -24.12
C THR A 265 -33.61 27.32 -25.22
N PRO A 266 -34.48 27.50 -26.24
CA PRO A 266 -34.27 28.51 -27.28
C PRO A 266 -34.08 29.92 -26.74
N ASP A 267 -34.80 30.27 -25.67
CA ASP A 267 -34.80 31.62 -25.08
C ASP A 267 -33.58 31.86 -24.18
N GLY A 268 -33.09 30.82 -23.47
CA GLY A 268 -31.89 30.88 -22.62
C GLY A 268 -30.58 30.63 -23.36
N GLY A 269 -30.65 30.07 -24.57
CA GLY A 269 -29.50 29.57 -25.31
C GLY A 269 -29.23 28.09 -25.03
N TYR A 270 -28.48 27.45 -25.93
CA TYR A 270 -28.05 26.07 -25.75
C TYR A 270 -26.60 26.06 -25.26
N GLU A 271 -26.39 25.46 -24.10
CA GLU A 271 -25.09 25.25 -23.48
C GLU A 271 -24.76 23.76 -23.42
N GLN A 272 -23.47 23.45 -23.38
CA GLN A 272 -22.98 22.09 -23.26
C GLN A 272 -23.56 21.40 -22.03
N TRP A 273 -24.01 20.15 -22.21
CA TRP A 273 -24.63 19.32 -21.16
C TRP A 273 -26.01 19.79 -20.69
N GLY A 274 -26.58 20.86 -21.26
CA GLY A 274 -27.88 21.39 -20.83
C GLY A 274 -29.04 20.44 -21.13
N GLU A 275 -29.08 19.88 -22.34
CA GLU A 275 -30.15 18.94 -22.71
C GLU A 275 -30.05 17.64 -21.87
N ASP A 276 -28.84 17.18 -21.56
CA ASP A 276 -28.62 16.01 -20.70
C ASP A 276 -29.04 16.28 -19.24
N ALA A 277 -28.74 17.47 -18.71
CA ALA A 277 -29.17 17.88 -17.38
C ALA A 277 -30.71 17.93 -17.29
N LYS A 278 -31.35 18.50 -18.32
CA LYS A 278 -32.81 18.53 -18.46
C LYS A 278 -33.39 17.13 -18.57
N GLU A 279 -32.85 16.27 -19.43
CA GLU A 279 -33.30 14.88 -19.60
C GLU A 279 -33.22 14.13 -18.27
N PHE A 280 -32.11 14.25 -17.56
CA PHE A 280 -31.92 13.67 -16.22
C PHE A 280 -32.99 14.15 -15.24
N THR A 281 -33.15 15.46 -15.06
CA THR A 281 -34.16 16.05 -14.16
C THR A 281 -35.58 15.62 -14.54
N CYS A 282 -35.90 15.64 -15.84
CA CYS A 282 -37.20 15.24 -16.36
C CYS A 282 -37.51 13.77 -16.06
N ASP A 283 -36.54 12.89 -16.29
CA ASP A 283 -36.69 11.46 -16.08
C ASP A 283 -36.97 11.15 -14.60
N LYS A 284 -36.21 11.75 -13.68
CA LYS A 284 -36.44 11.57 -12.24
C LYS A 284 -37.84 12.01 -11.83
N LEU A 285 -38.27 13.21 -12.24
CA LEU A 285 -39.56 13.75 -11.82
C LEU A 285 -40.75 13.04 -12.45
N LYS A 286 -40.66 12.62 -13.73
CA LYS A 286 -41.76 11.92 -14.42
C LYS A 286 -41.97 10.51 -13.88
N ASN A 287 -40.91 9.85 -13.43
CA ASN A 287 -40.97 8.47 -12.92
C ASN A 287 -41.12 8.39 -11.40
N ALA A 288 -41.06 9.52 -10.69
CA ALA A 288 -41.21 9.59 -9.24
C ALA A 288 -42.61 9.13 -8.80
N LYS A 289 -42.69 8.31 -7.74
CA LYS A 289 -43.97 7.97 -7.09
C LYS A 289 -44.44 9.10 -6.19
N GLU A 290 -43.49 9.83 -5.64
CA GLU A 290 -43.73 10.96 -4.77
C GLU A 290 -42.74 12.09 -5.05
N ILE A 291 -43.27 13.32 -5.06
CA ILE A 291 -42.48 14.54 -5.14
C ILE A 291 -42.88 15.42 -3.96
N VAL A 292 -41.90 15.92 -3.23
CA VAL A 292 -42.09 16.86 -2.12
C VAL A 292 -41.23 18.09 -2.37
N LEU A 293 -41.83 19.28 -2.30
CA LEU A 293 -41.10 20.53 -2.31
C LEU A 293 -40.77 20.94 -0.88
N GLU A 294 -39.56 21.43 -0.66
CA GLU A 294 -39.13 22.02 0.61
C GLU A 294 -38.49 23.38 0.35
N ARG A 295 -38.99 24.41 1.03
CA ARG A 295 -38.40 25.74 1.05
C ARG A 295 -37.32 25.80 2.12
N ASP A 296 -36.16 26.36 1.78
CA ASP A 296 -35.14 26.67 2.77
C ASP A 296 -35.64 27.82 3.69
N PRO A 297 -35.75 27.62 5.01
CA PRO A 297 -36.23 28.65 5.94
C PRO A 297 -35.24 29.82 6.10
N ASN A 298 -33.98 29.64 5.72
CA ASN A 298 -32.90 30.61 5.88
C ASN A 298 -32.65 31.43 4.60
N LEU A 299 -33.37 31.16 3.50
CA LEU A 299 -33.16 31.80 2.20
C LEU A 299 -34.42 32.51 1.70
N THR A 300 -34.25 33.28 0.62
CA THR A 300 -35.36 33.96 -0.06
C THR A 300 -36.33 32.96 -0.66
N LYS A 301 -37.63 33.24 -0.54
CA LYS A 301 -38.69 32.32 -0.99
C LYS A 301 -38.88 32.31 -2.51
N VAL A 302 -38.61 33.45 -3.15
CA VAL A 302 -38.88 33.71 -4.56
C VAL A 302 -37.66 34.44 -5.13
N ASP A 303 -37.27 34.10 -6.35
CA ASP A 303 -36.18 34.77 -7.05
C ASP A 303 -36.63 36.10 -7.70
N THR A 304 -35.70 36.79 -8.36
CA THR A 304 -35.96 38.08 -9.03
C THR A 304 -36.92 37.98 -10.23
N TYR A 305 -37.19 36.77 -10.73
CA TYR A 305 -38.07 36.49 -11.86
C TYR A 305 -39.45 35.99 -11.41
N GLY A 306 -39.73 35.96 -10.11
CA GLY A 306 -41.00 35.50 -9.57
C GLY A 306 -41.12 33.97 -9.46
N ARG A 307 -40.03 33.21 -9.62
CA ARG A 307 -40.02 31.76 -9.44
C ARG A 307 -39.86 31.42 -7.96
N TYR A 308 -40.62 30.46 -7.47
CA TYR A 308 -40.39 29.92 -6.13
C TYR A 308 -39.08 29.16 -6.08
N LEU A 309 -38.36 29.27 -4.97
CA LEU A 309 -37.14 28.53 -4.73
C LEU A 309 -37.41 27.33 -3.81
N ALA A 310 -37.02 26.13 -4.25
CA ALA A 310 -37.24 24.92 -3.47
C ALA A 310 -36.13 23.87 -3.65
N TYR A 311 -35.88 23.13 -2.58
CA TYR A 311 -35.32 21.80 -2.63
C TYR A 311 -36.41 20.83 -3.11
N VAL A 312 -36.09 20.06 -4.15
CA VAL A 312 -37.02 19.14 -4.80
C VAL A 312 -36.66 17.72 -4.41
N TRP A 313 -37.51 17.09 -3.63
CA TRP A 313 -37.36 15.71 -3.19
C TRP A 313 -38.19 14.80 -4.10
N TYR A 314 -37.62 13.69 -4.54
CA TYR A 314 -38.31 12.66 -5.29
C TYR A 314 -38.03 11.29 -4.66
N ASP A 315 -39.07 10.54 -4.32
CA ASP A 315 -38.96 9.24 -3.64
C ASP A 315 -37.99 9.25 -2.44
N GLY A 316 -37.97 10.36 -1.68
CA GLY A 316 -37.10 10.57 -0.52
C GLY A 316 -35.66 11.00 -0.81
N ARG A 317 -35.30 11.23 -2.08
CA ARG A 317 -33.96 11.69 -2.52
C ARG A 317 -33.98 13.16 -2.92
N LEU A 318 -32.95 13.92 -2.55
CA LEU A 318 -32.84 15.33 -2.91
C LEU A 318 -32.29 15.49 -4.34
N LEU A 319 -33.15 15.80 -5.30
CA LEU A 319 -32.78 15.93 -6.72
C LEU A 319 -31.72 17.02 -6.95
N ASN A 320 -31.84 18.15 -6.25
CA ASN A 320 -30.89 19.27 -6.36
C ASN A 320 -29.45 18.82 -6.07
N LEU A 321 -29.27 18.00 -5.03
CA LEU A 321 -27.96 17.46 -4.64
C LEU A 321 -27.47 16.41 -5.63
N GLU A 322 -28.39 15.57 -6.11
CA GLU A 322 -28.08 14.54 -7.11
C GLU A 322 -27.54 15.16 -8.40
N ILE A 323 -28.11 16.27 -8.85
CA ILE A 323 -27.66 17.00 -10.05
C ILE A 323 -26.20 17.48 -9.89
N VAL A 324 -25.80 17.91 -8.69
CA VAL A 324 -24.42 18.32 -8.39
C VAL A 324 -23.48 17.11 -8.38
N GLU A 325 -23.87 16.01 -7.74
CA GLU A 325 -23.07 14.77 -7.76
C GLU A 325 -22.95 14.18 -9.17
N GLN A 326 -23.97 14.39 -10.00
CA GLN A 326 -23.98 14.06 -11.41
C GLN A 326 -23.21 15.06 -12.28
N ALA A 327 -22.48 16.03 -11.71
CA ALA A 327 -21.68 16.98 -12.49
C ALA A 327 -22.48 17.74 -13.57
N TYR A 328 -23.78 17.94 -13.37
CA TYR A 328 -24.62 18.77 -14.24
C TYR A 328 -24.72 20.21 -13.75
N SER A 329 -24.31 20.49 -12.51
CA SER A 329 -24.31 21.85 -11.97
C SER A 329 -23.25 22.03 -10.88
N GLN A 330 -22.77 23.27 -10.74
CA GLN A 330 -22.11 23.72 -9.52
C GLN A 330 -23.18 24.04 -8.46
N PHE A 331 -22.86 23.96 -7.18
CA PHE A 331 -23.75 24.45 -6.14
C PHE A 331 -23.61 25.98 -5.99
N ASN A 332 -24.73 26.66 -5.75
CA ASN A 332 -24.82 28.09 -5.50
C ASN A 332 -25.63 28.34 -4.22
N LEU A 333 -25.06 27.92 -3.08
CA LEU A 333 -25.64 28.09 -1.75
C LEU A 333 -24.73 28.96 -0.89
N THR A 334 -25.35 29.79 -0.06
CA THR A 334 -24.66 30.50 1.01
C THR A 334 -24.54 29.61 2.24
N ARG A 335 -23.59 29.92 3.15
CA ARG A 335 -23.33 29.11 4.37
C ARG A 335 -24.52 28.99 5.32
N GLN A 336 -25.53 29.85 5.20
CA GLN A 336 -26.77 29.80 6.00
C GLN A 336 -27.78 28.78 5.46
N ALA A 337 -27.62 28.29 4.23
CA ALA A 337 -28.54 27.33 3.63
C ALA A 337 -28.55 26.00 4.41
N LYS A 338 -29.73 25.39 4.54
CA LYS A 338 -29.95 24.15 5.30
C LYS A 338 -28.99 23.03 4.87
N TYR A 339 -28.77 22.88 3.57
CA TYR A 339 -27.94 21.80 3.01
C TYR A 339 -26.56 22.26 2.51
N TYR A 340 -26.06 23.43 2.92
CA TYR A 340 -24.78 23.95 2.41
C TYR A 340 -23.63 22.94 2.48
N GLN A 341 -23.43 22.31 3.64
CA GLN A 341 -22.28 21.42 3.86
C GLN A 341 -22.28 20.21 2.93
N VAL A 342 -23.43 19.55 2.77
CA VAL A 342 -23.52 18.35 1.93
C VAL A 342 -23.37 18.68 0.44
N PHE A 343 -23.86 19.85 -0.01
CA PHE A 343 -23.61 20.33 -1.37
C PHE A 343 -22.13 20.65 -1.60
N PHE A 344 -21.47 21.27 -0.63
CA PHE A 344 -20.03 21.55 -0.71
C PHE A 344 -19.19 20.28 -0.87
N GLU A 345 -19.47 19.26 -0.06
CA GLU A 345 -18.78 17.97 -0.12
C GLU A 345 -19.08 17.20 -1.41
N ALA A 346 -20.34 17.23 -1.87
CA ALA A 346 -20.76 16.64 -3.13
C ALA A 346 -20.07 17.27 -4.34
N GLU A 347 -20.03 18.60 -4.42
CA GLU A 347 -19.34 19.28 -5.51
C GLU A 347 -17.83 19.05 -5.45
N TYR A 348 -17.24 19.13 -4.26
CA TYR A 348 -15.81 18.87 -4.08
C TYR A 348 -15.44 17.49 -4.63
N ARG A 349 -16.24 16.46 -4.35
CA ARG A 349 -16.05 15.13 -4.94
C ARG A 349 -16.30 15.13 -6.45
N ALA A 350 -17.41 15.70 -6.92
CA ALA A 350 -17.79 15.70 -8.34
C ALA A 350 -16.73 16.33 -9.25
N ARG A 351 -16.06 17.41 -8.79
CA ARG A 351 -14.95 18.05 -9.50
C ARG A 351 -13.81 17.09 -9.85
N HIS A 352 -13.55 16.08 -9.03
CA HIS A 352 -12.49 15.10 -9.24
C HIS A 352 -12.89 13.94 -10.15
N THR A 353 -14.12 13.92 -10.66
CA THR A 353 -14.52 13.02 -11.75
C THR A 353 -14.01 13.54 -13.11
N LEU A 354 -13.79 14.85 -13.23
CA LEU A 354 -13.53 15.56 -14.48
C LEU A 354 -14.60 15.31 -15.56
N LYS A 355 -15.81 14.91 -15.15
CA LYS A 355 -16.94 14.60 -16.04
C LYS A 355 -17.79 15.83 -16.31
N ARG A 356 -18.45 15.82 -17.48
CA ARG A 356 -19.41 16.85 -17.88
C ARG A 356 -18.83 18.26 -17.68
N ILE A 357 -19.48 19.10 -16.87
CA ILE A 357 -19.07 20.49 -16.65
C ILE A 357 -17.68 20.62 -15.99
N TRP A 358 -17.10 19.53 -15.46
CA TRP A 358 -15.80 19.55 -14.79
C TRP A 358 -14.61 19.26 -15.69
N GLY A 359 -14.81 18.85 -16.95
CA GLY A 359 -13.67 18.56 -17.83
C GLY A 359 -13.98 17.91 -19.18
N GLU A 360 -15.24 17.60 -19.48
CA GLU A 360 -15.62 16.97 -20.75
C GLU A 360 -16.33 17.96 -21.68
N VAL A 361 -16.07 17.82 -22.97
CA VAL A 361 -16.81 18.51 -24.02
C VAL A 361 -18.05 17.69 -24.34
N ASP A 362 -19.21 18.34 -24.37
CA ASP A 362 -20.47 17.69 -24.72
C ASP A 362 -20.42 17.16 -26.18
N PRO A 363 -20.54 15.84 -26.40
CA PRO A 363 -20.52 15.27 -27.74
C PRO A 363 -21.79 15.59 -28.55
N LYS A 364 -22.93 15.87 -27.91
CA LYS A 364 -24.19 16.24 -28.57
C LYS A 364 -24.15 17.68 -29.07
N CYS A 365 -23.42 18.56 -28.39
CA CYS A 365 -23.25 19.94 -28.83
C CYS A 365 -21.87 20.54 -28.51
N PRO A 366 -20.79 20.11 -29.19
CA PRO A 366 -19.43 20.57 -28.88
C PRO A 366 -19.17 22.05 -29.21
N LYS A 367 -20.10 22.71 -29.91
CA LYS A 367 -20.05 24.14 -30.26
C LYS A 367 -21.06 24.99 -29.45
N CYS A 368 -21.85 24.38 -28.57
CA CYS A 368 -22.73 25.11 -27.68
C CYS A 368 -21.93 25.99 -26.70
N GLY A 369 -22.61 26.96 -26.08
CA GLY A 369 -22.02 27.78 -25.04
C GLY A 369 -21.50 26.93 -23.88
N VAL A 370 -20.50 27.43 -23.16
CA VAL A 370 -19.99 26.79 -21.95
C VAL A 370 -20.38 27.70 -20.78
N LYS A 371 -21.09 27.16 -19.80
CA LYS A 371 -21.60 27.93 -18.64
C LYS A 371 -20.52 28.31 -17.63
N TYR A 372 -19.39 27.60 -17.61
CA TYR A 372 -18.34 27.69 -16.58
C TYR A 372 -16.92 27.77 -17.12
#